data_AF-A0A9P7FXS0-F1
#
_entry.id   AF-A0A9P7FXS0-F1
#
_cell.length_a   1.000
_cell.length_b   1.000
_cell.length_c   1.000
_cell.angle_alpha   90.00
_cell.angle_beta   90.00
_cell.angle_gamma   90.00
#
_symmetry.space_group_name_H-M   'P 1'
#
loop_
_entity.id
_entity.type
_entity.pdbx_description
1 polymer ?
#
loop_
_entity_poly.entity_id
_entity_poly.type
_entity_poly.pdbx_seq_one_letter_code
_entity_poly.pdbx_strand_id
1 'polypeptide(L)'
;MYLYLSGPHAFNTTFHDTYGQAIYKVRTSSKMFGRTTTVCRILRNEILCDYSMRDIFGHLAQIEWKSFRSSVLRFRGCEMATRSFFKRHSWGLRGSDRLFAAPDGCKYRWCLDTAAPELRAHDEKQTLVARFHPGGNNCFFSAKSPFLEILPAGEHIADLILVSFVYIEKLREDD
;
A
#
# COMPACT_ATOMS: atom_id res chain seq x y z
N MET A 1 1.72 4.88 -13.35
CA MET A 1 2.62 3.82 -12.84
C MET A 1 1.84 2.53 -12.50
N TYR A 2 2.33 1.35 -12.90
CA TYR A 2 1.73 0.05 -12.55
C TYR A 2 2.66 -0.75 -11.63
N LEU A 3 2.08 -1.37 -10.60
CA LEU A 3 2.80 -2.18 -9.61
C LEU A 3 2.20 -3.59 -9.54
N TYR A 4 2.85 -4.56 -10.16
CA TYR A 4 2.43 -5.96 -10.20
C TYR A 4 2.88 -6.71 -8.95
N LEU A 5 1.98 -7.47 -8.34
CA LEU A 5 2.30 -8.28 -7.18
C LEU A 5 2.85 -9.64 -7.63
N SER A 6 3.87 -10.14 -6.93
CA SER A 6 4.42 -11.49 -7.16
C SER A 6 3.52 -12.61 -6.64
N GLY A 7 2.59 -12.28 -5.74
CA GLY A 7 1.72 -13.23 -5.06
C GLY A 7 0.30 -12.67 -4.91
N PRO A 8 -0.66 -13.51 -4.47
CA PRO A 8 -2.06 -13.13 -4.42
C PRO A 8 -2.38 -12.12 -3.32
N HIS A 9 -1.56 -12.04 -2.27
CA HIS A 9 -1.76 -11.13 -1.14
C HIS A 9 -0.81 -9.94 -1.21
N ALA A 10 -1.27 -8.78 -0.72
CA ALA A 10 -0.44 -7.59 -0.54
C ALA A 10 0.61 -7.75 0.58
N PHE A 11 0.51 -8.82 1.39
CA PHE A 11 1.47 -9.17 2.44
C PHE A 11 2.50 -10.17 1.93
N ASN A 12 3.77 -10.03 2.35
CA ASN A 12 4.83 -10.95 1.95
C ASN A 12 5.03 -11.03 0.43
N THR A 13 4.91 -9.89 -0.26
CA THR A 13 4.99 -9.81 -1.72
C THR A 13 6.02 -8.78 -2.16
N THR A 14 6.49 -8.94 -3.40
CA THR A 14 7.34 -7.94 -4.08
C THR A 14 6.49 -7.31 -5.18
N PHE A 15 6.53 -5.98 -5.23
CA PHE A 15 5.86 -5.17 -6.24
C PHE A 15 6.87 -4.83 -7.34
N HIS A 16 6.52 -5.21 -8.56
CA HIS A 16 7.34 -5.01 -9.75
C HIS A 16 6.73 -3.97 -10.68
N ASP A 17 7.57 -3.29 -11.44
CA ASP A 17 7.11 -2.43 -12.52
C ASP A 17 6.68 -3.23 -13.76
N THR A 18 6.31 -2.52 -14.82
CA THR A 18 5.98 -3.08 -16.14
C THR A 18 7.14 -3.81 -16.81
N TYR A 19 8.38 -3.56 -16.39
CA TYR A 19 9.60 -4.18 -16.91
C TYR A 19 10.05 -5.37 -16.07
N GLY A 20 9.33 -5.70 -14.98
CA GLY A 20 9.68 -6.77 -14.05
C GLY A 20 10.75 -6.40 -13.02
N GLN A 21 11.10 -5.12 -12.89
CA GLN A 21 12.05 -4.65 -11.87
C GLN A 21 11.33 -4.47 -10.52
N ALA A 22 11.92 -5.00 -9.45
CA ALA A 22 11.39 -4.87 -8.09
C ALA A 22 11.50 -3.42 -7.60
N ILE A 23 10.37 -2.77 -7.34
CA ILE A 23 10.34 -1.41 -6.77
C ILE A 23 10.16 -1.47 -5.26
N TYR A 24 9.25 -2.31 -4.79
CA TYR A 24 8.94 -2.41 -3.37
C TYR A 24 8.89 -3.84 -2.89
N LYS A 25 9.25 -4.02 -1.62
CA LYS A 25 9.19 -5.30 -0.95
C LYS A 25 8.42 -5.17 0.34
N VAL A 26 7.35 -5.94 0.46
CA VAL A 26 6.52 -5.97 1.67
C VAL A 26 6.74 -7.30 2.36
N ARG A 27 7.16 -7.25 3.62
CA ARG A 27 7.38 -8.42 4.46
C ARG A 27 6.58 -8.28 5.73
N THR A 28 5.92 -9.35 6.13
CA THR A 28 5.13 -9.40 7.35
C THR A 28 5.62 -10.55 8.20
N SER A 29 6.20 -10.21 9.35
CA SER A 29 6.61 -11.18 10.36
C SER A 29 5.52 -11.32 11.41
N SER A 30 5.19 -12.56 11.76
CA SER A 30 4.38 -12.89 12.94
C SER A 30 5.34 -13.12 14.11
N LYS A 31 5.15 -12.37 15.20
CA LYS A 31 5.73 -12.67 16.51
C LYS A 31 4.60 -13.15 17.43
N MET A 32 4.97 -13.90 18.47
CA MET A 32 4.06 -14.55 19.42
C MET A 32 2.99 -13.62 20.05
N PHE A 33 3.18 -12.30 20.01
CA PHE A 33 2.22 -11.29 20.50
C PHE A 33 2.00 -10.09 19.54
N GLY A 34 2.32 -10.22 18.25
CA GLY A 34 2.07 -9.13 17.31
C GLY A 34 2.55 -9.42 15.89
N ARG A 35 1.88 -8.82 14.91
CA ARG A 35 2.26 -8.89 13.49
C ARG A 35 2.95 -7.57 13.13
N THR A 36 4.04 -7.62 12.38
CA THR A 36 4.72 -6.40 11.90
C THR A 36 4.95 -6.50 10.41
N THR A 37 4.44 -5.52 9.67
CA THR A 37 4.65 -5.40 8.23
C THR A 37 5.68 -4.32 7.95
N THR A 38 6.79 -4.69 7.32
CA THR A 38 7.83 -3.79 6.85
C THR A 38 7.70 -3.62 5.36
N VAL A 39 7.69 -2.37 4.90
CA VAL A 39 7.72 -1.98 3.50
C VAL A 39 9.09 -1.39 3.22
N CYS A 40 9.80 -1.99 2.28
CA CYS A 40 11.08 -1.48 1.79
C CYS A 40 10.93 -1.00 0.34
N ARG A 41 11.69 0.03 -0.02
CA ARG A 41 11.78 0.57 -1.38
C ARG A 41 13.17 0.31 -1.93
N ILE A 42 13.29 -0.02 -3.21
CA ILE A 42 14.59 -0.14 -3.86
C ILE A 42 15.33 1.20 -3.80
N LEU A 43 16.58 1.18 -3.36
CA LEU A 43 17.48 2.33 -3.43
C LEU A 43 18.10 2.31 -4.81
N ARG A 44 17.64 3.22 -5.68
CA ARG A 44 18.33 3.46 -6.95
C ARG A 44 19.70 4.01 -6.59
N ASN A 45 20.73 3.25 -6.94
CA ASN A 45 22.08 3.43 -6.44
C ASN A 45 22.70 4.73 -6.98
N GLU A 46 22.54 5.85 -6.27
CA GLU A 46 23.32 7.08 -6.50
C GLU A 46 24.57 7.16 -5.61
N ILE A 47 24.79 6.21 -4.69
CA ILE A 47 25.81 6.35 -3.62
C ILE A 47 26.90 5.27 -3.63
N LEU A 48 26.75 4.14 -4.32
CA LEU A 48 27.77 3.08 -4.27
C LEU A 48 28.26 2.72 -5.67
N CYS A 49 29.47 3.20 -5.97
CA CYS A 49 30.39 2.62 -6.94
C CYS A 49 30.76 1.18 -6.51
N ASP A 50 29.79 0.28 -6.44
CA ASP A 50 30.04 -1.12 -6.07
C ASP A 50 29.28 -2.03 -7.03
N TYR A 51 30.04 -2.94 -7.65
CA TYR A 51 29.67 -3.87 -8.72
C TYR A 51 28.78 -5.01 -8.20
N SER A 52 27.88 -4.73 -7.26
CA SER A 52 26.91 -5.69 -6.74
C SER A 52 25.61 -5.61 -7.53
N MET A 53 25.35 -6.60 -8.40
CA MET A 53 24.06 -6.83 -9.08
C MET A 53 22.92 -7.24 -8.11
N ARG A 54 22.86 -6.67 -6.90
CA ARG A 54 21.83 -6.98 -5.90
C ARG A 54 21.01 -5.74 -5.62
N ASP A 55 19.69 -5.87 -5.76
CA ASP A 55 18.74 -4.83 -5.39
C ASP A 55 18.89 -4.50 -3.90
N ILE A 56 19.38 -3.29 -3.59
CA ILE A 56 19.48 -2.79 -2.23
C ILE A 56 18.14 -2.18 -1.85
N PHE A 57 17.53 -2.67 -0.77
CA PHE A 57 16.24 -2.19 -0.29
C PHE A 57 16.41 -1.31 0.95
N GLY A 58 16.00 -0.05 0.85
CA GLY A 58 15.94 0.89 1.96
C GLY A 58 14.62 0.77 2.71
N HIS A 59 14.66 0.99 4.03
CA HIS A 59 13.47 1.00 4.86
C HIS A 59 12.57 2.21 4.52
N LEU A 60 11.34 1.96 4.05
CA LEU A 60 10.37 3.01 3.73
C LEU A 60 9.37 3.20 4.87
N ALA A 61 8.76 2.11 5.33
CA ALA A 61 7.75 2.15 6.35
C ALA A 61 7.64 0.84 7.14
N GLN A 62 7.06 0.95 8.34
CA GLN A 62 6.74 -0.19 9.20
C GLN A 62 5.35 0.00 9.81
N ILE A 63 4.52 -1.03 9.75
CA ILE A 63 3.21 -1.09 10.38
C ILE A 63 3.28 -2.15 11.47
N GLU A 64 3.16 -1.71 12.72
CA GLU A 64 3.02 -2.58 13.88
C GLU A 64 1.53 -2.83 14.14
N TRP A 65 1.08 -4.05 13.85
CA TRP A 65 -0.29 -4.46 14.05
C TRP A 65 -0.53 -4.81 15.51
N LYS A 66 -1.53 -4.16 16.12
CA LYS A 66 -1.91 -4.38 17.52
C LYS A 66 -3.39 -4.81 17.56
N SER A 67 -3.68 -5.92 18.22
CA SER A 67 -5.04 -6.48 18.26
C SER A 67 -5.99 -5.70 19.20
N PHE A 68 -5.46 -5.09 20.26
CA PHE A 68 -6.27 -4.42 21.30
C PHE A 68 -6.08 -2.90 21.38
N ARG A 69 -5.13 -2.35 20.61
CA ARG A 69 -4.82 -0.91 20.57
C ARG A 69 -4.71 -0.47 19.12
N SER A 70 -4.68 0.84 18.86
CA SER A 70 -4.38 1.33 17.51
C SER A 70 -3.03 0.76 17.05
N SER A 71 -3.00 0.19 15.85
CA SER A 71 -1.75 -0.11 15.15
C SER A 71 -0.92 1.17 14.99
N VAL A 72 0.39 1.01 14.86
CA VAL A 72 1.34 2.11 14.72
C VAL A 72 1.95 2.05 13.33
N LEU A 73 1.87 3.15 12.58
CA LEU A 73 2.53 3.33 11.30
C LEU A 73 3.75 4.22 11.49
N ARG A 74 4.93 3.72 11.12
CA ARG A 74 6.15 4.50 10.97
C ARG A 74 6.42 4.69 9.49
N PHE A 75 6.35 5.91 8.99
CA PHE A 75 6.60 6.24 7.59
C PHE A 75 7.71 7.28 7.50
N ARG A 76 8.81 6.96 6.80
CA ARG A 76 9.98 7.86 6.65
C ARG A 76 10.49 8.48 7.97
N GLY A 77 10.48 7.69 9.04
CA GLY A 77 10.91 8.12 10.38
C GLY A 77 9.84 8.82 11.22
N CYS A 78 8.69 9.19 10.64
CA CYS A 78 7.55 9.75 11.37
C CYS A 78 6.65 8.63 11.91
N GLU A 79 6.45 8.59 13.23
CA GLU A 79 5.53 7.66 13.88
C GLU A 79 4.13 8.27 14.03
N MET A 80 3.11 7.51 13.65
CA MET A 80 1.71 7.94 13.69
C MET A 80 0.79 6.77 14.02
N ALA A 81 -0.17 7.00 14.92
CA ALA A 81 -1.21 6.02 15.22
C ALA A 81 -2.15 5.87 14.01
N THR A 82 -2.34 4.64 13.52
CA THR A 82 -3.12 4.39 12.30
C THR A 82 -4.56 4.86 12.42
N ARG A 83 -5.20 4.72 13.59
CA ARG A 83 -6.58 5.20 13.84
C ARG A 83 -6.69 6.73 13.73
N SER A 84 -5.63 7.45 14.06
CA SER A 84 -5.58 8.92 13.99
C SER A 84 -5.24 9.41 12.59
N PHE A 85 -4.37 8.68 11.89
CA PHE A 85 -3.94 9.01 10.53
C PHE A 85 -4.99 8.63 9.48
N PHE A 86 -5.50 7.40 9.53
CA PHE A 86 -6.56 6.88 8.67
C PHE A 86 -7.92 7.07 9.35
N LYS A 87 -8.43 8.30 9.28
CA LYS A 87 -9.73 8.64 9.88
C LYS A 87 -10.85 7.92 9.14
N ARG A 88 -11.75 7.29 9.90
CA ARG A 88 -12.98 6.73 9.35
C ARG A 88 -13.87 7.88 8.87
N HIS A 89 -14.26 7.85 7.59
CA HIS A 89 -15.08 8.92 7.01
C HIS A 89 -16.59 8.72 7.23
N SER A 90 -17.06 7.47 7.32
CA SER A 90 -18.50 7.17 7.40
C SER A 90 -18.83 6.09 8.43
N TRP A 91 -19.92 6.28 9.16
CA TRP A 91 -20.59 5.28 10.00
C TRP A 91 -21.88 4.83 9.29
N GLY A 92 -22.00 3.55 8.92
CA GLY A 92 -23.16 2.97 8.22
C GLY A 92 -22.80 1.70 7.43
N LEU A 93 -23.76 1.12 6.68
CA LEU A 93 -23.60 -0.08 5.85
C LEU A 93 -22.48 0.01 4.77
N ARG A 94 -21.96 1.22 4.51
CA ARG A 94 -20.84 1.55 3.58
C ARG A 94 -19.60 2.09 4.33
N GLY A 95 -19.47 1.80 5.62
CA GLY A 95 -18.68 2.57 6.58
C GLY A 95 -17.20 2.19 6.75
N SER A 96 -16.54 1.60 5.76
CA SER A 96 -15.14 1.15 5.89
C SER A 96 -14.11 2.11 5.27
N ASP A 97 -14.55 3.19 4.63
CA ASP A 97 -13.63 4.15 4.02
C ASP A 97 -12.66 4.81 5.00
N ARG A 98 -11.47 5.11 4.50
CA ARG A 98 -10.38 5.72 5.26
C ARG A 98 -9.88 6.98 4.57
N LEU A 99 -9.89 8.08 5.30
CA LEU A 99 -9.29 9.35 4.90
C LEU A 99 -7.91 9.52 5.51
N PHE A 100 -6.98 10.04 4.74
CA PHE A 100 -5.69 10.50 5.26
C PHE A 100 -5.26 11.79 4.56
N ALA A 101 -4.34 12.52 5.19
CA ALA A 101 -3.67 13.67 4.60
C ALA A 101 -2.26 13.25 4.19
N ALA A 102 -1.85 13.60 2.98
CA ALA A 102 -0.52 13.33 2.48
C ALA A 102 0.42 14.55 2.69
N PRO A 103 1.75 14.36 2.56
CA PRO A 103 2.73 15.44 2.73
C PRO A 103 2.61 16.60 1.74
N ASP A 104 1.88 16.41 0.65
CA ASP A 104 1.58 17.44 -0.34
C ASP A 104 0.50 18.43 0.11
N GLY A 105 -0.08 18.23 1.30
CA GLY A 105 -1.18 19.05 1.84
C GLY A 105 -2.56 18.63 1.36
N CYS A 106 -2.65 17.64 0.45
CA CYS A 106 -3.91 17.13 -0.07
C CYS A 106 -4.48 16.02 0.84
N LYS A 107 -5.80 15.88 0.80
CA LYS A 107 -6.52 14.80 1.47
C LYS A 107 -6.93 13.75 0.45
N TYR A 108 -6.86 12.48 0.86
CA TYR A 108 -7.17 11.35 0.03
C TYR A 108 -8.11 10.38 0.75
N ARG A 109 -8.96 9.69 -0.01
CA ARG A 109 -9.95 8.74 0.47
C ARG A 109 -9.74 7.38 -0.19
N TRP A 110 -9.51 6.37 0.63
CA TRP A 110 -9.67 4.98 0.22
C TRP A 110 -11.15 4.61 0.30
N CYS A 111 -11.73 4.26 -0.85
CA CYS A 111 -13.06 3.68 -0.99
C CYS A 111 -12.95 2.16 -0.85
N LEU A 112 -13.56 1.60 0.19
CA LEU A 112 -13.50 0.16 0.50
C LEU A 112 -14.80 -0.57 0.19
N ASP A 113 -15.83 0.16 -0.20
CA ASP A 113 -17.16 -0.35 -0.58
C ASP A 113 -17.19 -1.02 -1.96
N THR A 114 -16.11 -0.91 -2.74
CA THR A 114 -15.94 -1.52 -4.05
C THR A 114 -15.31 -2.91 -3.97
N ALA A 115 -15.57 -3.72 -5.00
CA ALA A 115 -14.96 -5.05 -5.16
C ALA A 115 -13.43 -5.02 -5.05
N ALA A 116 -12.80 -3.91 -5.48
CA ALA A 116 -11.38 -3.65 -5.31
C ALA A 116 -11.14 -2.24 -4.74
N PRO A 117 -10.16 -2.03 -3.84
CA PRO A 117 -9.87 -0.72 -3.27
C PRO A 117 -9.54 0.34 -4.32
N GLU A 118 -10.14 1.51 -4.16
CA GLU A 118 -9.86 2.70 -4.97
C GLU A 118 -9.41 3.86 -4.08
N LEU A 119 -8.40 4.59 -4.52
CA LEU A 119 -7.95 5.82 -3.88
C LEU A 119 -8.38 7.02 -4.72
N ARG A 120 -9.06 7.96 -4.08
CA ARG A 120 -9.52 9.21 -4.70
C ARG A 120 -8.98 10.41 -3.96
N ALA A 121 -8.66 11.47 -4.68
CA ALA A 121 -8.44 12.77 -4.09
C ALA A 121 -9.74 13.24 -3.43
N HIS A 122 -9.64 13.92 -2.29
CA HIS A 122 -10.77 14.54 -1.61
C HIS A 122 -10.96 15.98 -2.14
N ASP A 123 -11.06 16.09 -3.46
CA ASP A 123 -11.41 17.30 -4.21
C ASP A 123 -12.88 17.24 -4.66
N GLU A 124 -13.39 18.33 -5.25
CA GLU A 124 -14.77 18.38 -5.78
C GLU A 124 -15.02 17.31 -6.84
N LYS A 125 -13.99 16.93 -7.60
CA LYS A 125 -14.06 15.98 -8.72
C LYS A 125 -13.93 14.52 -8.28
N GLN A 126 -13.53 14.27 -7.03
CA GLN A 126 -13.16 12.95 -6.52
C GLN A 126 -12.22 12.19 -7.46
N THR A 127 -11.19 12.90 -7.90
CA THR A 127 -10.25 12.45 -8.94
C THR A 127 -9.66 11.09 -8.55
N LEU A 128 -9.68 10.10 -9.45
CA LEU A 128 -9.09 8.79 -9.20
C LEU A 128 -7.56 8.90 -9.21
N VAL A 129 -6.93 8.39 -8.16
CA VAL A 129 -5.48 8.53 -7.90
C VAL A 129 -4.80 7.16 -7.95
N ALA A 130 -5.44 6.13 -7.43
CA ALA A 130 -4.97 4.75 -7.54
C ALA A 130 -6.14 3.76 -7.52
N ARG A 131 -5.93 2.59 -8.09
CA ARG A 131 -6.91 1.50 -8.12
C ARG A 131 -6.21 0.16 -8.04
N PHE A 132 -6.69 -0.71 -7.18
CA PHE A 132 -6.24 -2.10 -7.16
C PHE A 132 -7.05 -2.93 -8.15
N HIS A 133 -6.37 -3.81 -8.86
CA HIS A 133 -6.96 -4.77 -9.77
C HIS A 133 -6.67 -6.17 -9.24
N PRO A 134 -7.63 -6.84 -8.57
CA PRO A 134 -7.44 -8.19 -8.06
C PRO A 134 -7.22 -9.15 -9.22
N GLY A 135 -6.39 -10.15 -9.01
CA GLY A 135 -6.17 -11.21 -10.00
C GLY A 135 -7.48 -11.97 -10.24
N GLY A 136 -7.80 -12.21 -11.51
CA GLY A 136 -9.01 -12.95 -11.88
C GLY A 136 -8.79 -14.46 -11.81
N ASN A 137 -9.68 -15.19 -11.11
CA ASN A 137 -9.84 -16.64 -11.25
C ASN A 137 -10.67 -16.95 -12.50
N ASN A 138 -10.10 -16.76 -13.70
CA ASN A 138 -10.69 -17.40 -14.88
C ASN A 138 -10.13 -18.81 -15.01
N CYS A 139 -10.94 -19.84 -14.73
CA CYS A 139 -10.61 -21.26 -14.89
C CYS A 139 -10.16 -21.68 -16.30
N PHE A 140 -10.16 -20.79 -17.29
CA PHE A 140 -9.88 -21.10 -18.69
C PHE A 140 -8.71 -20.34 -19.31
N PHE A 141 -8.16 -19.32 -18.64
CA PHE A 141 -7.03 -18.54 -19.15
C PHE A 141 -6.10 -18.16 -18.00
N SER A 142 -4.80 -18.11 -18.27
CA SER A 142 -3.74 -17.75 -17.33
C SER A 142 -4.19 -16.68 -16.34
N ALA A 143 -4.22 -17.03 -15.04
CA ALA A 143 -4.60 -16.11 -13.97
C ALA A 143 -3.78 -14.82 -14.10
N LYS A 144 -4.46 -13.68 -14.29
CA LYS A 144 -3.77 -12.39 -14.36
C LYS A 144 -3.23 -12.05 -12.98
N SER A 145 -1.94 -11.72 -12.89
CA SER A 145 -1.34 -11.29 -11.64
C SER A 145 -2.05 -10.02 -11.12
N PRO A 146 -2.38 -9.95 -9.82
CA PRO A 146 -2.94 -8.74 -9.23
C PRO A 146 -1.96 -7.58 -9.37
N PHE A 147 -2.48 -6.36 -9.54
CA PHE A 147 -1.65 -5.17 -9.64
C PHE A 147 -2.34 -3.93 -9.07
N LEU A 148 -1.52 -3.00 -8.57
CA LEU A 148 -1.94 -1.68 -8.15
C LEU A 148 -1.59 -0.67 -9.25
N GLU A 149 -2.61 -0.01 -9.79
CA GLU A 149 -2.46 1.09 -10.74
C GLU A 149 -2.42 2.41 -9.98
N ILE A 150 -1.37 3.21 -10.19
CA ILE A 150 -1.25 4.58 -9.69
C ILE A 150 -1.33 5.51 -10.90
N LEU A 151 -2.34 6.37 -10.94
CA LEU A 151 -2.54 7.33 -12.03
C LEU A 151 -1.56 8.51 -11.88
N PRO A 152 -1.32 9.29 -12.95
CA PRO A 152 -0.40 10.44 -12.91
C PRO A 152 -0.65 11.41 -11.76
N ALA A 153 -1.93 11.59 -11.37
CA ALA A 153 -2.34 12.44 -10.26
C ALA A 153 -1.87 11.95 -8.85
N GLY A 154 -1.32 10.74 -8.75
CA GLY A 154 -0.82 10.14 -7.49
C GLY A 154 0.65 9.76 -7.50
N GLU A 155 1.36 9.95 -8.61
CA GLU A 155 2.75 9.46 -8.73
C GLU A 155 3.70 10.17 -7.74
N HIS A 156 3.44 11.44 -7.41
CA HIS A 156 4.23 12.22 -6.45
C HIS A 156 4.10 11.71 -5.01
N ILE A 157 3.05 10.94 -4.69
CA ILE A 157 2.84 10.31 -3.37
C ILE A 157 2.86 8.77 -3.44
N ALA A 158 3.42 8.17 -4.49
CA ALA A 158 3.37 6.73 -4.74
C ALA A 158 3.82 5.86 -3.55
N ASP A 159 4.88 6.27 -2.85
CA ASP A 159 5.38 5.59 -1.64
C ASP A 159 4.29 5.50 -0.56
N LEU A 160 3.56 6.60 -0.33
CA LEU A 160 2.49 6.65 0.66
C LEU A 160 1.23 5.91 0.18
N ILE A 161 0.94 5.96 -1.12
CA ILE A 161 -0.14 5.15 -1.73
C ILE A 161 0.12 3.67 -1.46
N LEU A 162 1.33 3.17 -1.70
CA LEU A 162 1.65 1.77 -1.45
C LEU A 162 1.52 1.41 0.03
N VAL A 163 2.09 2.22 0.93
CA VAL A 163 2.07 1.95 2.37
C VAL A 163 0.63 1.97 2.90
N SER A 164 -0.19 2.92 2.44
CA SER A 164 -1.60 2.97 2.79
C SER A 164 -2.40 1.82 2.17
N PHE A 165 -2.11 1.42 0.93
CA PHE A 165 -2.73 0.26 0.29
C PHE A 165 -2.49 -1.03 1.09
N VAL A 166 -1.25 -1.29 1.51
CA VAL A 166 -0.92 -2.44 2.37
C VAL A 166 -1.70 -2.40 3.68
N TYR A 167 -1.90 -1.20 4.26
CA TYR A 167 -2.70 -1.06 5.47
C TYR A 167 -4.18 -1.41 5.22
N ILE A 168 -4.73 -0.92 4.11
CA ILE A 168 -6.12 -1.09 3.71
C ILE A 168 -6.46 -2.55 3.38
N GLU A 169 -5.61 -3.23 2.62
CA GLU A 169 -5.80 -4.65 2.32
C GLU A 169 -5.83 -5.50 3.59
N LYS A 170 -5.12 -5.09 4.64
CA LYS A 170 -5.09 -5.86 5.90
C LYS A 170 -6.42 -5.74 6.62
N LEU A 171 -6.97 -4.52 6.63
CA LEU A 171 -8.29 -4.26 7.19
C LEU A 171 -9.36 -5.08 6.45
N ARG A 172 -9.28 -5.16 5.13
CA ARG A 172 -10.21 -5.95 4.32
C ARG A 172 -10.09 -7.47 4.53
N GLU A 173 -8.90 -7.97 4.89
CA GLU A 173 -8.72 -9.38 5.28
C GLU A 173 -9.18 -9.67 6.72
N ASP A 174 -9.23 -8.67 7.60
CA ASP A 174 -9.60 -8.82 9.02
C ASP A 174 -11.10 -8.52 9.30
N ASP A 175 -11.76 -7.74 8.44
CA ASP A 175 -13.21 -7.46 8.46
C ASP A 175 -14.03 -8.63 7.88
#